data_AF-A0A3D0WVJ9-F1
#
_entry.id   AF-A0A3D0WVJ9-F1
#
_cell.length_a   1.000
_cell.length_b   1.000
_cell.length_c   1.000
_cell.angle_alpha   90.00
_cell.angle_beta   90.00
_cell.angle_gamma   90.00
#
_symmetry.space_group_name_H-M   'P 1'
#
loop_
_entity.id
_entity.type
_entity.pdbx_description
1 polymer ?
#
loop_
_entity_poly.entity_id
_entity_poly.type
_entity_poly.pdbx_seq_one_letter_code
_entity_poly.pdbx_strand_id
1 'polypeptide(L)'
;MIVKDVEEAPCVAGDWVYFLPDLNEIDKVKLDGSQRTKVCGTGAIQVYDANLKAYNGLNGSTAVTAEYKDGYILYKCCQLKQAGDKLENPPSCYKLDLQTGRLTAVQE
;
A
#
# COMPACT_ATOMS: atom_id res chain seq x y z
N MET A 1 5.90 -24.40 -6.20
CA MET A 1 6.66 -23.34 -5.54
C MET A 1 5.86 -22.06 -5.72
N ILE A 2 5.07 -21.66 -4.72
CA ILE A 2 4.49 -20.32 -4.71
C ILE A 2 5.65 -19.43 -4.33
N VAL A 3 6.17 -18.66 -5.28
CA VAL A 3 7.13 -17.62 -4.94
C VAL A 3 6.37 -16.66 -4.03
N LYS A 4 6.85 -16.44 -2.80
CA LYS A 4 6.44 -15.28 -1.99
C LYS A 4 7.12 -14.01 -2.57
N ASP A 5 6.97 -13.82 -3.87
CA ASP A 5 7.28 -12.60 -4.60
C ASP A 5 6.03 -11.74 -4.36
N VAL A 6 6.06 -10.56 -3.76
CA VAL A 6 7.09 -9.54 -3.59
C VAL A 6 6.74 -8.82 -2.28
N GLU A 7 7.70 -8.41 -1.46
CA GLU A 7 7.39 -7.39 -0.43
C GLU A 7 7.10 -6.09 -1.17
N GLU A 8 5.82 -5.73 -1.27
CA GLU A 8 5.41 -4.60 -2.09
C GLU A 8 5.61 -3.28 -1.34
N ALA A 9 6.07 -2.28 -2.10
CA ALA A 9 6.28 -0.91 -1.65
C ALA A 9 7.06 -0.76 -0.31
N PRO A 10 8.27 -1.37 -0.17
CA PRO A 10 9.07 -1.21 1.04
C PRO A 10 9.45 0.26 1.25
N CYS A 11 9.33 0.74 2.49
CA CYS A 11 9.58 2.12 2.86
C CYS A 11 10.33 2.20 4.20
N VAL A 12 11.50 2.81 4.19
CA VAL A 12 12.31 3.02 5.40
C VAL A 12 11.79 4.24 6.17
N ALA A 13 11.54 4.09 7.46
CA ALA A 13 11.18 5.16 8.39
C ALA A 13 11.91 4.96 9.72
N GLY A 14 13.02 5.69 9.91
CA GLY A 14 13.93 5.49 11.04
C GLY A 14 14.55 4.09 11.00
N ASP A 15 14.47 3.36 12.11
CA ASP A 15 15.04 2.01 12.26
C ASP A 15 14.17 0.89 11.68
N TRP A 16 13.07 1.24 11.01
CA TRP A 16 12.07 0.28 10.51
C TRP A 16 11.92 0.35 8.99
N VAL A 17 11.67 -0.80 8.38
CA VAL A 17 11.13 -0.93 7.03
C VAL A 17 9.67 -1.34 7.14
N TYR A 18 8.79 -0.61 6.47
CA TYR A 18 7.36 -0.91 6.35
C TYR A 18 7.08 -1.44 4.95
N PHE A 19 6.23 -2.46 4.82
CA PHE A 19 5.98 -3.11 3.54
C PHE A 19 4.65 -3.89 3.57
N LEU A 20 4.18 -4.26 2.38
CA LEU A 20 3.00 -5.11 2.17
C LEU A 20 3.45 -6.54 1.87
N PRO A 21 3.38 -7.49 2.82
CA PRO A 21 3.86 -8.86 2.57
C PRO A 21 2.96 -9.67 1.64
N ASP A 22 1.65 -9.39 1.61
CA ASP A 22 0.66 -10.15 0.85
C ASP A 22 -0.57 -9.30 0.43
N LEU A 23 -0.39 -7.98 0.38
CA LEU A 23 -1.42 -6.96 0.13
C LEU A 23 -2.58 -6.87 1.15
N ASN A 24 -2.71 -7.78 2.12
CA ASN A 24 -3.81 -7.78 3.10
C ASN A 24 -3.47 -7.04 4.40
N GLU A 25 -2.17 -6.84 4.65
CA GLU A 25 -1.66 -6.16 5.82
C GLU A 25 -0.44 -5.32 5.50
N ILE A 26 -0.12 -4.42 6.42
CA ILE A 26 1.15 -3.70 6.47
C ILE A 26 1.93 -4.27 7.64
N ASP A 27 3.12 -4.76 7.35
CA ASP A 27 4.10 -5.19 8.34
C ASP A 27 5.20 -4.15 8.46
N LYS A 28 5.94 -4.25 9.56
CA LYS A 28 7.24 -3.60 9.70
C LYS A 28 8.28 -4.56 10.25
N VAL A 29 9.54 -4.34 9.90
CA VAL A 29 10.71 -5.07 10.41
C VAL A 29 11.84 -4.08 10.69
N LYS A 30 12.69 -4.36 11.68
CA LYS A 30 13.89 -3.53 11.88
C LYS A 30 14.86 -3.68 10.71
N LEU A 31 15.71 -2.68 10.52
CA LEU A 31 16.76 -2.71 9.48
C LEU A 31 17.72 -3.91 9.59
N ASP A 32 17.87 -4.49 10.78
CA ASP A 32 18.66 -5.71 11.02
C ASP A 32 17.87 -7.01 10.75
N GLY A 33 16.62 -6.91 10.28
CA GLY A 33 15.73 -8.03 10.01
C GLY A 33 14.99 -8.58 11.25
N SER A 34 15.26 -8.05 12.44
CA SER A 34 14.62 -8.48 13.68
C SER A 34 13.25 -7.82 13.90
N GLN A 35 12.50 -8.34 14.87
CA GLN A 35 11.26 -7.74 15.37
C GLN A 35 10.19 -7.46 14.31
N ARG A 36 10.09 -8.33 13.29
CA ARG A 36 8.97 -8.25 12.34
C ARG A 36 7.65 -8.33 13.10
N THR A 37 6.77 -7.36 12.84
CA THR A 37 5.43 -7.30 13.44
C THR A 37 4.45 -6.67 12.48
N LYS A 38 3.20 -7.14 12.54
CA LYS A 38 2.07 -6.50 11.88
C LYS A 38 1.82 -5.11 12.45
N VAL A 39 1.51 -4.15 11.57
CA VAL A 39 1.08 -2.79 11.90
C VAL A 39 -0.44 -2.71 11.85
N CYS A 40 -1.04 -2.99 10.68
CA CYS A 40 -2.50 -2.99 10.49
C CYS A 40 -2.92 -3.76 9.24
N GLY A 41 -4.23 -3.93 9.03
CA GLY A 41 -4.78 -4.48 7.78
C GLY A 41 -4.97 -3.40 6.71
N THR A 42 -4.99 -3.79 5.43
CA THR A 42 -5.17 -2.88 4.29
C THR A 42 -6.62 -2.66 3.90
N GLY A 43 -7.60 -3.18 4.66
CA GLY A 43 -9.03 -3.08 4.33
C GLY A 43 -9.61 -1.66 4.24
N ALA A 44 -8.88 -0.65 4.71
CA ALA A 44 -9.22 0.76 4.50
C ALA A 44 -8.88 1.27 3.08
N ILE A 45 -7.96 0.60 2.38
CA ILE A 45 -7.49 0.99 1.05
C ILE A 45 -8.50 0.56 0.01
N GLN A 46 -9.01 1.54 -0.72
CA GLN A 46 -9.89 1.37 -1.86
C GLN A 46 -9.24 2.06 -3.06
N VAL A 47 -9.29 1.39 -4.20
CA VAL A 47 -8.73 1.87 -5.46
C VAL A 47 -9.86 1.86 -6.48
N TYR A 48 -10.04 3.00 -7.16
CA TYR A 48 -11.11 3.16 -8.13
C TYR A 48 -10.70 2.64 -9.51
N ASP A 49 -11.56 1.84 -10.12
CA ASP A 49 -11.50 1.45 -11.52
C ASP A 49 -12.55 2.24 -12.30
N ALA A 50 -12.09 3.16 -13.15
CA ALA A 50 -12.95 4.00 -13.97
C ALA A 50 -13.64 3.24 -15.12
N ASN A 51 -13.01 2.16 -15.61
CA ASN A 51 -13.56 1.35 -16.70
C ASN A 51 -14.68 0.42 -16.19
N LEU A 52 -14.58 -0.06 -14.94
CA LEU A 52 -15.62 -0.85 -14.26
C LEU A 52 -16.59 -0.01 -13.41
N LYS A 53 -16.25 1.26 -13.16
CA LYS A 53 -16.98 2.17 -12.26
C LYS A 53 -17.17 1.59 -10.85
N ALA A 54 -16.13 0.95 -10.33
CA ALA A 54 -16.18 0.25 -9.05
C ALA A 54 -14.94 0.54 -8.20
N TYR A 55 -15.07 0.35 -6.88
CA TYR A 55 -13.95 0.36 -5.95
C TYR A 55 -13.53 -1.07 -5.63
N ASN A 56 -12.23 -1.31 -5.66
CA ASN A 56 -11.62 -2.59 -5.30
C ASN A 56 -10.63 -2.39 -4.14
N GLY A 57 -10.33 -3.45 -3.41
CA GLY A 57 -9.15 -3.49 -2.53
C GLY A 57 -7.87 -3.64 -3.34
N LEU A 58 -6.72 -3.58 -2.66
CA LEU A 58 -5.43 -3.92 -3.25
C LEU A 58 -5.46 -5.33 -3.86
N ASN A 59 -4.89 -5.46 -5.05
CA ASN A 59 -4.78 -6.73 -5.76
C ASN A 59 -3.54 -6.73 -6.67
N GLY A 60 -3.26 -7.85 -7.34
CA GLY A 60 -2.09 -7.99 -8.21
C GLY A 60 -2.06 -7.08 -9.45
N SER A 61 -3.12 -6.31 -9.71
CA SER A 61 -3.19 -5.27 -10.74
C SER A 61 -3.18 -3.86 -10.16
N THR A 62 -2.69 -3.67 -8.93
CA THR A 62 -2.56 -2.37 -8.29
C THR A 62 -1.10 -1.93 -8.23
N ALA A 63 -0.78 -0.76 -8.76
CA ALA A 63 0.49 -0.11 -8.48
C ALA A 63 0.43 0.56 -7.10
N VAL A 64 1.43 0.31 -6.26
CA VAL A 64 1.56 0.93 -4.95
C VAL A 64 2.94 1.57 -4.81
N THR A 65 2.98 2.83 -4.41
CA THR A 65 4.22 3.52 -3.99
C THR A 65 4.09 3.94 -2.54
N ALA A 66 5.18 3.85 -1.78
CA ALA A 66 5.25 4.28 -0.39
C ALA A 66 6.33 5.35 -0.21
N GLU A 67 6.00 6.43 0.47
CA GLU A 67 6.94 7.52 0.77
C GLU A 67 6.84 7.88 2.25
N TYR A 68 7.98 7.86 2.95
CA TYR A 68 8.04 8.34 4.32
C TYR A 68 7.96 9.87 4.34
N LYS A 69 7.05 10.39 5.15
CA LYS A 69 6.91 11.80 5.51
C LYS A 69 6.97 11.88 7.03
N ASP A 70 7.54 12.92 7.58
CA ASP A 70 7.76 13.03 9.04
C ASP A 70 6.51 12.62 9.87
N GLY A 71 6.58 11.46 10.53
CA GLY A 71 5.50 10.85 11.33
C GLY A 71 4.52 9.90 10.62
N TYR A 72 4.54 9.77 9.29
CA TYR A 72 3.63 8.89 8.53
C TYR A 72 4.24 8.33 7.24
N ILE A 73 3.68 7.23 6.72
CA ILE A 73 3.97 6.77 5.35
C ILE A 73 2.79 7.12 4.46
N LEU A 74 3.06 7.77 3.34
CA LEU A 74 2.09 8.05 2.29
C LEU A 74 2.12 6.90 1.28
N TYR A 75 1.02 6.16 1.19
CA TYR A 75 0.77 5.20 0.14
C TYR A 75 -0.03 5.85 -0.97
N LYS A 76 0.44 5.73 -2.22
CA LYS A 76 -0.34 6.05 -3.43
C LYS A 76 -0.64 4.75 -4.15
N CYS A 77 -1.92 4.49 -4.39
CA CYS A 77 -2.41 3.25 -4.98
C CYS A 77 -3.16 3.57 -6.27
N CYS A 78 -2.88 2.87 -7.37
CA CYS A 78 -3.56 3.07 -8.64
C CYS A 78 -3.88 1.74 -9.32
N GLN A 79 -5.12 1.58 -9.78
CA GLN A 79 -5.53 0.41 -10.53
C GLN A 79 -4.87 0.48 -11.90
N LEU A 80 -4.08 -0.54 -12.24
CA LEU A 80 -3.40 -0.62 -13.53
C LEU A 80 -4.40 -0.84 -14.65
N LYS A 81 -4.07 -0.24 -15.80
CA LYS A 81 -4.82 -0.33 -17.04
C LYS A 81 -4.72 -1.74 -17.62
N GLN A 82 -5.86 -2.33 -17.96
CA GLN A 82 -5.95 -3.62 -18.63
C GLN A 82 -6.07 -3.45 -20.15
N ALA A 83 -5.84 -4.53 -20.89
CA ALA A 83 -6.00 -4.52 -22.34
C ALA A 83 -7.46 -4.20 -22.72
N GLY A 84 -7.66 -3.10 -23.45
CA GLY A 84 -8.98 -2.64 -23.88
C GLY A 84 -9.57 -1.50 -23.03
N ASP A 85 -8.96 -1.18 -21.89
CA ASP A 85 -9.36 -0.03 -21.09
C ASP A 85 -9.18 1.29 -21.86
N LYS A 86 -10.15 2.19 -21.68
CA LYS A 86 -10.17 3.50 -22.35
C LYS A 86 -9.93 4.65 -21.40
N LEU A 87 -10.29 4.48 -20.13
CA LEU A 87 -10.16 5.49 -19.10
C LEU A 87 -8.91 5.24 -18.26
N GLU A 88 -8.30 6.34 -17.82
CA GLU A 88 -7.22 6.31 -16.84
C GLU A 88 -7.80 6.25 -15.43
N ASN A 89 -7.18 5.46 -14.56
CA ASN A 89 -7.61 5.34 -13.17
C ASN A 89 -6.92 6.40 -12.31
N PRO A 90 -7.66 7.12 -11.44
CA PRO A 90 -7.06 8.10 -10.55
C PRO A 90 -6.32 7.41 -9.40
N PRO A 91 -5.24 8.01 -8.86
CA PRO A 91 -4.61 7.51 -7.65
C PRO A 91 -5.52 7.69 -6.44
N SER A 92 -5.47 6.74 -5.51
CA SER A 92 -6.04 6.83 -4.17
C SER A 92 -4.91 6.89 -3.15
N CYS A 93 -4.94 7.89 -2.27
CA CYS A 93 -3.84 8.19 -1.35
C CYS A 93 -4.23 7.91 0.10
N TYR A 94 -3.32 7.30 0.86
CA TYR A 94 -3.52 6.92 2.26
C TYR A 94 -2.31 7.26 3.10
N LYS A 95 -2.55 7.85 4.28
CA LYS A 95 -1.52 8.03 5.31
C LYS A 95 -1.60 6.90 6.32
N LEU A 96 -0.48 6.21 6.54
CA LEU A 96 -0.25 5.36 7.70
C LEU A 96 0.43 6.18 8.78
N ASP A 97 -0.30 6.52 9.83
CA ASP A 97 0.26 7.17 11.02
C ASP A 97 1.15 6.17 11.79
N LEU A 98 2.42 6.49 12.01
CA LEU A 98 3.38 5.54 12.57
C LEU A 98 3.27 5.38 14.10
N GLN A 99 2.59 6.29 14.79
CA GLN A 99 2.37 6.20 16.24
C GLN A 99 1.17 5.31 16.55
N THR A 100 0.11 5.44 15.76
CA THR A 100 -1.18 4.75 15.97
C THR A 100 -1.34 3.50 15.11
N GLY A 101 -0.57 3.36 14.03
CA GLY A 101 -0.71 2.27 13.06
C GLY A 101 -1.98 2.39 12.20
N ARG A 102 -2.61 3.57 12.14
CA ARG A 102 -3.90 3.75 11.46
C ARG A 102 -3.74 4.28 10.04
N LEU A 103 -4.45 3.66 9.11
CA LEU A 103 -4.63 4.17 7.74
C LEU A 103 -5.77 5.18 7.67
N THR A 104 -5.54 6.30 6.98
CA THR A 104 -6.56 7.33 6.68
C THR A 104 -6.44 7.79 5.24
N ALA A 105 -7.55 7.81 4.52
CA ALA A 105 -7.61 8.34 3.15
C ALA A 105 -7.32 9.85 3.14
N VAL A 106 -6.59 10.32 2.13
CA VAL A 106 -6.29 11.74 1.94
C VAL A 106 -6.47 12.15 0.48
N GLN A 107 -6.85 13.40 0.27
CA GLN A 107 -6.81 14.03 -1.06
C GLN A 107 -5.45 14.70 -1.23
N GLU A 108 -4.82 14.47 -2.39
CA GLU A 108 -3.70 15.28 -2.88
C GLU A 108 -4.22 16.31 -3.90
#